data_AF-A0A919WEN9-F1
#
_entry.id   AF-A0A919WEN9-F1
#
_cell.length_a   1.000
_cell.length_b   1.000
_cell.length_c   1.000
_cell.angle_alpha   90.00
_cell.angle_beta   90.00
_cell.angle_gamma   90.00
#
_symmetry.space_group_name_H-M   'P 1'
#
loop_
_entity.id
_entity.type
_entity.pdbx_description
1 polymer ?
#
loop_
_entity_poly.entity_id
_entity_poly.type
_entity_poly.pdbx_seq_one_letter_code
_entity_poly.pdbx_strand_id
1 'polypeptide(L)' 'MDFTKGEMLIITGLAAMVEEEGKTPHEAIQRAREIENQVFFALGDLKKEE' A
#
# COMPACT_ATOMS: atom_id res chain seq x y z
N MET A 1 17.85 2.22 7.30
CA MET A 1 16.46 1.86 7.66
C MET A 1 16.13 0.71 6.75
N ASP A 2 15.98 -0.49 7.31
CA ASP A 2 15.83 -1.69 6.50
C ASP A 2 14.33 -1.98 6.37
N PHE A 3 13.83 -1.92 5.15
CA PHE A 3 12.44 -2.24 4.84
C PHE A 3 12.29 -3.75 4.63
N THR A 4 11.23 -4.32 5.17
CA THR A 4 10.84 -5.70 4.89
C THR A 4 10.42 -5.85 3.42
N LYS A 5 10.39 -7.09 2.93
CA LYS A 5 9.91 -7.39 1.57
C LYS A 5 8.49 -6.85 1.32
N GLY A 6 7.61 -6.92 2.34
CA GLY A 6 6.25 -6.40 2.24
C GLY A 6 6.22 -4.87 2.12
N GLU A 7 6.99 -4.18 2.96
CA GLU A 7 7.09 -2.71 2.91
C GLU A 7 7.69 -2.22 1.59
N MET A 8 8.69 -2.91 1.05
CA MET A 8 9.27 -2.59 -0.26
C MET A 8 8.23 -2.66 -1.38
N LEU A 9 7.32 -3.65 -1.37
CA LEU A 9 6.26 -3.74 -2.38
C LEU A 9 5.30 -2.55 -2.31
N ILE A 10 4.98 -2.07 -1.11
CA ILE A 10 4.15 -0.87 -0.91
C ILE A 10 4.89 0.37 -1.44
N ILE A 11 6.18 0.51 -1.10
CA ILE A 11 7.03 1.63 -1.56
C ILE A 11 7.14 1.65 -3.08
N THR A 12 7.41 0.50 -3.71
CA THR A 12 7.49 0.39 -5.17
C THR A 12 6.16 0.73 -5.84
N GLY A 13 5.03 0.27 -5.29
CA GLY A 13 3.71 0.63 -5.81
C GLY A 13 3.42 2.14 -5.73
N LEU A 14 3.78 2.78 -4.62
CA LEU A 14 3.66 4.24 -4.46
C LEU A 14 4.56 5.00 -5.44
N ALA A 15 5.78 4.53 -5.67
CA ALA A 15 6.69 5.13 -6.64
C ALA A 15 6.16 5.04 -8.07
N ALA A 16 5.67 3.86 -8.49
CA ALA A 16 5.09 3.66 -9.82
C ALA A 16 3.87 4.57 -10.07
N MET A 17 3.03 4.79 -9.05
CA MET A 17 1.91 5.73 -9.16
C MET A 17 2.36 7.16 -9.51
N VAL A 18 3.52 7.59 -9.01
CA VAL A 18 4.06 8.92 -9.28
C VAL A 18 4.82 8.95 -10.62
N GLU A 19 5.70 7.98 -10.84
CA GLU A 19 6.62 7.96 -11.97
C GLU A 19 5.95 7.52 -13.28
N GLU A 20 5.03 6.57 -13.22
CA GLU A 20 4.43 5.93 -14.40
C GLU A 20 2.97 6.36 -14.62
N GLU A 21 2.20 6.56 -13.55
CA GLU A 21 0.77 6.93 -13.65
C GLU A 21 0.53 8.46 -13.56
N GLY A 22 1.59 9.25 -13.30
CA GLY A 22 1.52 10.71 -13.28
C GLY A 22 0.77 11.32 -12.10
N LYS A 23 0.56 10.56 -11.01
CA LYS A 23 -0.06 11.09 -9.79
C LYS A 23 0.89 12.00 -9.03
N THR A 24 0.31 12.99 -8.35
CA THR A 24 1.03 13.72 -7.32
C THR A 24 1.30 12.82 -6.10
N PRO A 25 2.30 13.14 -5.26
CA PRO A 25 2.53 12.42 -4.01
C PRO A 25 1.28 12.36 -3.11
N HIS A 26 0.47 13.42 -3.12
CA HIS A 26 -0.76 13.49 -2.34
C HIS A 26 -1.80 12.46 -2.81
N GLU A 27 -2.02 12.37 -4.12
CA GLU A 27 -2.95 11.41 -4.72
C GLU A 27 -2.49 9.96 -4.52
N ALA A 28 -1.19 9.69 -4.64
CA ALA A 28 -0.63 8.35 -4.38
C ALA A 28 -0.85 7.93 -2.91
N ILE A 29 -0.59 8.82 -1.95
CA ILE A 29 -0.82 8.56 -0.52
C ILE A 29 -2.30 8.40 -0.23
N GLN A 30 -3.16 9.24 -0.82
CA GLN A 30 -4.61 9.09 -0.68
C GLN A 30 -5.07 7.72 -1.18
N ARG A 31 -4.57 7.30 -2.35
CA ARG A 31 -4.91 5.99 -2.91
C ARG A 31 -4.44 4.84 -2.01
N ALA A 32 -3.26 4.94 -1.41
CA ALA A 32 -2.80 3.94 -0.46
C ALA A 32 -3.70 3.82 0.77
N ARG A 33 -4.23 4.93 1.30
CA ARG A 33 -5.21 4.92 2.40
C ARG A 33 -6.55 4.29 2.00
N GLU A 34 -6.99 4.53 0.76
CA GLU A 34 -8.19 3.86 0.24
C GLU A 34 -8.00 2.35 0.15
N ILE A 35 -6.84 1.91 -0.34
CA ILE A 35 -6.48 0.48 -0.43
C ILE A 35 -6.40 -0.11 0.98
N GLU A 36 -5.73 0.55 1.92
CA GLU A 36 -5.65 0.16 3.33
C GLU A 36 -7.04 -0.14 3.90
N ASN A 37 -7.99 0.79 3.76
CA ASN A 37 -9.36 0.61 4.23
C ASN A 37 -10.08 -0.59 3.57
N GLN A 38 -9.82 -0.84 2.27
CA GLN A 38 -10.42 -1.96 1.55
C GLN A 38 -9.86 -3.32 1.99
N VAL A 39 -8.55 -3.38 2.29
CA VAL A 39 -7.88 -4.63 2.64
C VAL A 39 -7.88 -4.92 4.14
N PHE A 40 -8.15 -3.93 5.00
CA PHE A 40 -8.07 -4.06 6.46
C PHE A 40 -8.82 -5.30 6.99
N PHE A 41 -10.09 -5.46 6.61
CA PHE A 41 -10.88 -6.61 7.06
C PHE A 41 -10.38 -7.93 6.46
N ALA A 42 -9.98 -7.94 5.20
CA ALA A 42 -9.44 -9.13 4.54
C ALA A 42 -8.13 -9.59 5.19
N LEU A 43 -7.24 -8.66 5.56
CA LEU A 43 -6.02 -8.95 6.31
C LEU A 43 -6.35 -9.48 7.71
N GLY A 44 -7.40 -8.95 8.36
CA GLY A 44 -7.91 -9.45 9.63
C GLY A 44 -8.37 -10.91 9.54
N ASP A 45 -9.03 -11.30 8.44
CA ASP A 45 -9.46 -12.67 8.20
C ASP A 45 -8.29 -13.63 7.92
N LEU A 46 -7.22 -13.16 7.26
CA LEU A 46 -5.99 -13.96 7.11
C LEU A 46 -5.31 -14.26 8.44
N LYS A 47 -5.50 -13.37 9.43
CA LYS A 47 -4.94 -13.52 10.77
C LYS A 47 -5.92 -14.13 11.78
N LYS A 48 -7.14 -14.49 11.36
CA LYS A 48 -8.01 -15.43 12.10
C LYS A 48 -7.46 -16.85 11.91
N GLU A 49 -6.25 -17.05 12.40
CA GLU A 49 -5.88 -18.32 13.01
C GLU A 49 -6.52 -18.34 14.40
N GLU A 50 -6.99 -19.51 14.84
CA GLU A 50 -7.73 -19.78 16.09
C GLU A 50 -7.19 -19.05 17.34
#